data_AF-A0A2H8U2R8-F1
#
_entry.id   AF-A0A2H8U2R8-F1
#
_cell.length_a   1.000
_cell.length_b   1.000
_cell.length_c   1.000
_cell.angle_alpha   90.00
_cell.angle_beta   90.00
_cell.angle_gamma   90.00
#
_symmetry.space_group_name_H-M   'P 1'
#
loop_
_entity.id
_entity.type
_entity.pdbx_description
1 polymer ?
#
loop_
_entity_poly.entity_id
_entity_poly.type
_entity_poly.pdbx_seq_one_letter_code
_entity_poly.pdbx_strand_id
1 'polypeptide(L)'
;MSTANAQYGNLGAGVINFIVTILSATFIDNFGRKTLLLFSSAICVLMLTALMISMLLSSIGTIPGVSYFLIVFVIGYVLFYGFGLGPIPFFIGSELTDVGPRPILMSAMSVANWSGNFLVGLTFPFVCLILKQYSFLPFIVCTVFLIIFTWKVVPETKPSIDQQSVDSE
;
A
#
# COMPACT_ATOMS: atom_id res chain seq x y z
N MET A 1 -26.62 12.45 -2.22
CA MET A 1 -25.91 12.24 -0.94
C MET A 1 -25.41 13.59 -0.47
N SER A 2 -25.76 14.01 0.76
CA SER A 2 -25.40 15.33 1.30
C SER A 2 -23.88 15.48 1.40
N THR A 3 -23.34 16.62 0.95
CA THR A 3 -21.90 16.95 0.98
C THR A 3 -21.31 16.85 2.40
N ALA A 4 -22.12 17.10 3.43
CA ALA A 4 -21.74 16.94 4.83
C ALA A 4 -21.35 15.49 5.18
N ASN A 5 -22.08 14.49 4.69
CA ASN A 5 -21.79 13.08 4.97
C ASN A 5 -20.47 12.64 4.32
N ALA A 6 -20.15 13.18 3.13
CA ALA A 6 -18.88 12.94 2.46
C ALA A 6 -17.71 13.60 3.22
N GLN A 7 -17.91 14.80 3.78
CA GLN A 7 -16.91 15.48 4.60
C GLN A 7 -16.58 14.71 5.89
N TYR A 8 -17.61 14.25 6.63
CA TYR A 8 -17.40 13.44 7.83
C TYR A 8 -16.72 12.10 7.52
N GLY A 9 -17.08 11.46 6.39
CA GLY A 9 -16.43 10.23 5.93
C GLY A 9 -14.94 10.43 5.63
N ASN A 10 -14.58 11.54 4.98
CA ASN A 10 -13.19 11.85 4.65
C ASN A 10 -12.37 12.19 5.90
N LEU A 11 -12.96 12.91 6.86
CA LEU A 11 -12.36 13.18 8.17
C LEU A 11 -12.07 11.89 8.94
N GLY A 12 -13.04 10.97 8.98
CA GLY A 12 -12.88 9.66 9.62
C GLY A 12 -11.75 8.83 8.99
N ALA A 13 -11.68 8.80 7.65
CA ALA A 13 -10.60 8.12 6.95
C ALA A 13 -9.22 8.72 7.29
N GLY A 14 -9.13 10.05 7.43
CA GLY A 14 -7.89 10.74 7.85
C GLY A 14 -7.43 10.38 9.26
N VAL A 15 -8.35 10.35 10.23
CA VAL A 15 -8.04 9.95 11.61
C VAL A 15 -7.56 8.50 11.68
N ILE A 16 -8.23 7.61 10.96
CA ILE A 16 -7.86 6.19 10.88
C ILE A 16 -6.47 6.03 10.27
N ASN A 17 -6.15 6.78 9.21
CA ASN A 17 -4.83 6.79 8.58
C ASN A 17 -3.73 7.28 9.55
N PHE A 18 -4.00 8.33 10.33
CA PHE A 18 -3.07 8.86 11.33
C PHE A 18 -2.73 7.83 12.42
N ILE A 19 -3.74 7.18 12.99
CA ILE A 19 -3.55 6.14 14.03
C ILE A 19 -2.72 4.98 13.47
N VAL A 20 -3.03 4.54 12.25
CA VAL A 20 -2.28 3.46 11.60
C VAL A 20 -0.84 3.84 11.31
N THR A 21 -0.57 5.09 10.94
CA THR A 21 0.80 5.56 10.73
C THR A 21 1.63 5.44 12.02
N ILE A 22 1.05 5.78 13.18
CA ILE A 22 1.72 5.64 14.49
C ILE A 22 1.99 4.16 14.81
N LEU A 23 0.99 3.30 14.63
CA LEU A 23 1.15 1.86 14.85
C LEU A 23 2.14 1.24 13.88
N SER A 24 2.22 1.75 12.66
CA SER A 24 3.16 1.28 11.65
C SER A 24 4.59 1.58 12.04
N ALA A 25 4.86 2.77 12.56
CA ALA A 25 6.19 3.16 13.00
C ALA A 25 6.70 2.22 14.10
N THR A 26 5.86 1.83 15.06
CA THR A 26 6.26 0.93 16.14
C THR A 26 6.41 -0.53 15.71
N PHE A 27 5.67 -0.96 14.67
CA PHE A 27 5.77 -2.32 14.14
C PHE A 27 6.98 -2.53 13.23
N ILE A 28 7.42 -1.47 12.51
CA ILE A 28 8.54 -1.52 11.56
C ILE A 28 9.87 -1.86 12.25
N ASP A 29 10.04 -1.43 13.49
CA ASP A 29 11.27 -1.65 14.26
C ASP A 29 11.35 -3.08 14.82
N ASN A 30 10.21 -3.77 14.95
CA ASN A 30 10.14 -5.13 15.50
C ASN A 30 10.27 -6.22 14.42
N PHE A 31 9.70 -5.98 13.23
CA PHE A 31 9.68 -6.93 12.11
C PHE A 31 10.65 -6.54 10.99
N GLY A 32 11.31 -7.52 10.36
CA GLY A 32 12.23 -7.23 9.25
C GLY A 32 11.53 -6.48 8.11
N ARG A 33 12.19 -5.47 7.52
CA ARG A 33 11.61 -4.57 6.50
C ARG A 33 11.03 -5.33 5.29
N LYS A 34 11.71 -6.38 4.82
CA LYS A 34 11.24 -7.23 3.72
C LYS A 34 9.97 -8.01 4.08
N THR A 35 9.94 -8.63 5.25
CA THR A 35 8.78 -9.42 5.73
C THR A 35 7.55 -8.52 5.87
N LEU A 36 7.73 -7.32 6.42
CA LEU A 36 6.63 -6.37 6.57
C LEU A 36 6.13 -5.87 5.21
N LEU A 37 7.02 -5.61 4.25
CA LEU A 37 6.65 -5.20 2.89
C LEU A 37 5.87 -6.30 2.16
N LEU A 38 6.30 -7.56 2.25
CA LEU A 38 5.60 -8.70 1.63
C LEU A 38 4.23 -8.93 2.29
N PHE A 39 4.16 -8.87 3.62
CA PHE A 39 2.91 -9.03 4.37
C PHE A 39 1.88 -7.93 4.04
N SER A 40 2.30 -6.66 4.10
CA SER A 40 1.48 -5.51 3.72
C SER A 40 0.98 -5.65 2.28
N SER A 41 1.86 -6.02 1.35
CA SER A 41 1.51 -6.16 -0.06
C SER A 41 0.52 -7.31 -0.30
N ALA A 42 0.68 -8.44 0.39
CA ALA A 42 -0.26 -9.56 0.30
C ALA A 42 -1.67 -9.16 0.78
N ILE A 43 -1.76 -8.43 1.90
CA ILE A 43 -3.05 -7.95 2.39
C ILE A 43 -3.65 -6.90 1.43
N CYS A 44 -2.83 -6.04 0.84
CA CYS A 44 -3.31 -5.09 -0.16
C CYS A 44 -3.91 -5.80 -1.38
N VAL A 45 -3.31 -6.90 -1.86
CA VAL A 45 -3.90 -7.74 -2.91
C VAL A 45 -5.24 -8.31 -2.47
N LEU A 46 -5.35 -8.85 -1.25
CA LEU A 46 -6.60 -9.38 -0.71
C LEU A 46 -7.71 -8.30 -0.60
N MET A 47 -7.36 -7.09 -0.18
CA MET A 47 -8.32 -5.99 -0.08
C MET A 47 -8.77 -5.52 -1.46
N LEU A 48 -7.86 -5.42 -2.43
CA LEU A 48 -8.18 -5.05 -3.81
C LEU A 48 -9.05 -6.11 -4.51
N THR A 49 -8.79 -7.40 -4.29
CA THR A 49 -9.64 -8.47 -4.84
C THR A 49 -11.02 -8.47 -4.17
N ALA A 50 -11.11 -8.25 -2.86
CA ALA A 50 -12.37 -8.11 -2.16
C ALA A 50 -13.19 -6.88 -2.64
N LEU A 51 -12.52 -5.76 -2.96
CA LEU A 51 -13.14 -4.60 -3.59
C LEU A 51 -13.71 -4.91 -4.96
N MET A 52 -12.94 -5.60 -5.81
CA MET A 52 -13.39 -6.01 -7.14
C MET A 52 -14.62 -6.93 -7.06
N ILE A 53 -14.59 -7.93 -6.17
CA ILE A 53 -15.72 -8.84 -5.93
C ILE A 53 -16.95 -8.07 -5.43
N SER A 54 -16.76 -7.13 -4.50
CA SER A 54 -17.85 -6.29 -3.99
C SER A 54 -18.47 -5.42 -5.09
N MET A 55 -17.67 -4.88 -6.01
CA MET A 55 -18.18 -4.15 -7.18
C MET A 55 -18.96 -5.04 -8.14
N LEU A 56 -18.50 -6.29 -8.35
CA LEU A 56 -19.23 -7.29 -9.14
C LEU A 56 -20.60 -7.59 -8.51
N LEU A 57 -20.65 -7.87 -7.21
CA LEU A 57 -21.89 -8.14 -6.47
C LEU A 57 -22.85 -6.94 -6.50
N SER A 58 -22.32 -5.72 -6.38
CA SER A 58 -23.13 -4.50 -6.49
C SER A 58 -23.78 -4.35 -7.86
N SER A 59 -23.14 -4.81 -8.94
CA SER A 59 -23.67 -4.71 -10.30
C SER A 59 -24.80 -5.69 -10.59
N ILE A 60 -24.86 -6.80 -9.87
CA ILE A 60 -25.88 -7.86 -10.07
C ILE A 60 -27.14 -7.55 -9.22
N GLY A 61 -27.08 -6.55 -8.34
CA GLY A 61 -28.22 -6.13 -7.51
C GLY A 61 -28.56 -7.10 -6.38
N THR A 62 -27.64 -8.01 -6.05
CA THR A 62 -27.95 -9.22 -5.26
C THR A 62 -28.11 -8.95 -3.77
N ILE A 63 -27.50 -7.90 -3.21
CA ILE A 63 -27.45 -7.69 -1.74
C ILE A 63 -27.59 -6.18 -1.38
N PRO A 64 -28.58 -5.78 -0.59
CA PRO A 64 -28.62 -4.46 0.03
C PRO A 64 -27.48 -4.33 1.06
N GLY A 65 -26.64 -3.30 0.93
CA GLY A 65 -25.55 -3.02 1.89
C GLY A 65 -24.12 -3.25 1.37
N VAL A 66 -23.95 -3.66 0.12
CA VAL A 66 -22.61 -3.84 -0.51
C VAL A 66 -21.76 -2.56 -0.47
N SER A 67 -22.38 -1.39 -0.49
CA SER A 67 -21.70 -0.09 -0.37
C SER A 67 -20.92 0.07 0.94
N TYR A 68 -21.39 -0.52 2.05
CA TYR A 68 -20.65 -0.48 3.33
C TYR A 68 -19.39 -1.33 3.25
N PHE A 69 -19.47 -2.51 2.63
CA PHE A 69 -18.31 -3.38 2.42
C PHE A 69 -17.24 -2.72 1.54
N LEU A 70 -17.66 -2.01 0.47
CA LEU A 70 -16.74 -1.23 -0.36
C LEU A 70 -15.94 -0.21 0.46
N ILE A 71 -16.62 0.54 1.35
CA ILE A 71 -15.96 1.52 2.21
C ILE A 71 -14.98 0.82 3.16
N VAL A 72 -15.37 -0.28 3.78
CA VAL A 72 -14.51 -1.04 4.71
C VAL A 72 -13.26 -1.55 3.99
N PHE A 73 -13.39 -2.13 2.80
CA PHE A 73 -12.24 -2.65 2.05
C PHE A 73 -11.34 -1.55 1.50
N VAL A 74 -11.88 -0.38 1.10
CA VAL A 74 -11.06 0.79 0.73
C VAL A 74 -10.26 1.28 1.93
N ILE A 75 -10.90 1.44 3.09
CA ILE A 75 -10.21 1.86 4.31
C ILE A 75 -9.14 0.83 4.67
N GLY A 76 -9.49 -0.46 4.68
CA GLY A 76 -8.53 -1.55 4.92
C GLY A 76 -7.32 -1.50 3.99
N TYR A 77 -7.55 -1.34 2.68
CA TYR A 77 -6.46 -1.17 1.70
C TYR A 77 -5.56 0.02 2.06
N VAL A 78 -6.13 1.19 2.34
CA VAL A 78 -5.36 2.40 2.70
C VAL A 78 -4.52 2.17 3.95
N LEU A 79 -5.06 1.46 4.94
CA LEU A 79 -4.34 1.15 6.17
C LEU A 79 -3.14 0.24 5.92
N PHE A 80 -3.34 -0.91 5.28
CA PHE A 80 -2.25 -1.85 5.03
C PHE A 80 -1.24 -1.31 4.02
N TYR A 81 -1.66 -0.46 3.08
CA TYR A 81 -0.75 0.27 2.21
C TYR A 81 0.14 1.22 3.02
N GLY A 82 -0.45 1.99 3.93
CA GLY A 82 0.29 2.89 4.84
C GLY A 82 1.27 2.16 5.76
N PHE A 83 0.95 0.92 6.16
CA PHE A 83 1.80 0.10 7.01
C PHE A 83 3.11 -0.35 6.36
N GLY A 84 3.15 -0.49 5.04
CA GLY A 84 4.31 -1.11 4.38
C GLY A 84 4.66 -0.50 3.05
N LEU A 85 3.78 -0.65 2.06
CA LEU A 85 4.00 -0.17 0.70
C LEU A 85 4.29 1.33 0.61
N GLY A 86 3.72 2.15 1.49
CA GLY A 86 3.99 3.58 1.55
C GLY A 86 5.41 3.90 2.04
N PRO A 87 5.75 3.60 3.30
CA PRO A 87 7.00 4.04 3.89
C PRO A 87 8.23 3.17 3.54
N ILE A 88 8.07 1.84 3.47
CA ILE A 88 9.21 0.91 3.39
C ILE A 88 10.08 1.12 2.15
N PRO A 89 9.56 1.38 0.93
CA PRO A 89 10.42 1.61 -0.23
C PRO A 89 11.35 2.80 -0.06
N PHE A 90 10.90 3.87 0.59
CA PHE A 90 11.75 5.04 0.90
C PHE A 90 12.82 4.70 1.94
N PHE A 91 12.48 3.92 2.96
CA PHE A 91 13.47 3.43 3.92
C PHE A 91 14.53 2.56 3.24
N ILE A 92 14.13 1.54 2.47
CA ILE A 92 15.05 0.65 1.74
C ILE A 92 15.92 1.47 0.78
N GLY A 93 15.34 2.41 0.02
CA GLY A 93 16.11 3.29 -0.86
C GLY A 93 17.17 4.11 -0.12
N SER A 94 16.85 4.61 1.07
CA SER A 94 17.81 5.33 1.91
C SER A 94 18.88 4.42 2.52
N GLU A 95 18.57 3.16 2.82
CA GLU A 95 19.51 2.19 3.41
C GLU A 95 20.48 1.61 2.38
N LEU A 96 20.02 1.40 1.15
CA LEU A 96 20.84 0.85 0.06
C LEU A 96 21.76 1.88 -0.60
N THR A 97 21.66 3.15 -0.23
CA THR A 97 22.39 4.25 -0.89
C THR A 97 23.44 4.87 0.03
N ASP A 98 24.64 5.06 -0.53
CA ASP A 98 25.71 5.81 0.10
C ASP A 98 25.28 7.24 0.42
N VAL A 99 25.82 7.79 1.50
CA VAL A 99 25.42 9.09 2.06
C VAL A 99 25.58 10.23 1.05
N GLY A 100 26.56 10.14 0.15
CA GLY A 100 26.82 11.12 -0.91
C GLY A 100 25.68 11.22 -1.94
N PRO A 101 25.40 10.16 -2.73
CA PRO A 101 24.36 10.21 -3.77
C PRO A 101 22.92 10.08 -3.25
N ARG A 102 22.70 9.74 -1.97
CA ARG A 102 21.37 9.52 -1.37
C ARG A 102 20.35 10.64 -1.64
N PRO A 103 20.64 11.94 -1.47
CA PRO A 103 19.63 12.98 -1.70
C PRO A 103 19.13 13.01 -3.15
N ILE A 104 20.02 12.77 -4.11
CA ILE A 104 19.69 12.75 -5.54
C ILE A 104 18.78 11.55 -5.83
N LEU A 105 19.15 10.35 -5.36
CA LEU A 105 18.35 9.15 -5.56
C LEU A 105 16.97 9.25 -4.90
N MET A 106 16.90 9.74 -3.66
CA MET A 106 15.64 9.92 -2.95
C MET A 106 14.73 10.94 -3.65
N SER A 107 15.29 12.04 -4.17
CA SER A 107 14.51 13.01 -4.95
C SER A 107 13.96 12.41 -6.24
N ALA A 108 14.75 11.61 -6.96
CA ALA A 108 14.30 10.91 -8.16
C ALA A 108 13.20 9.88 -7.85
N MET A 109 13.33 9.14 -6.74
CA MET A 109 12.28 8.24 -6.25
C MET A 109 10.98 8.98 -5.94
N SER A 110 11.06 10.13 -5.26
CA SER A 110 9.87 10.96 -4.98
C SER A 110 9.21 11.46 -6.27
N VAL A 111 9.99 11.94 -7.24
CA VAL A 111 9.46 12.38 -8.54
C VAL A 111 8.79 11.22 -9.26
N ALA A 112 9.39 10.04 -9.28
CA ALA A 112 8.78 8.85 -9.88
C ALA A 112 7.47 8.47 -9.19
N ASN A 113 7.41 8.49 -7.86
CA ASN A 113 6.21 8.23 -7.07
C ASN A 113 5.08 9.22 -7.40
N TRP A 114 5.36 10.52 -7.35
CA TRP A 114 4.36 11.54 -7.65
C TRP A 114 3.91 11.53 -9.11
N SER A 115 4.81 11.23 -10.04
CA SER A 115 4.46 11.05 -11.46
C SER A 115 3.54 9.85 -11.68
N GLY A 116 3.82 8.73 -11.00
CA GLY A 116 2.94 7.56 -11.01
C GLY A 116 1.55 7.86 -10.45
N ASN A 117 1.48 8.55 -9.31
CA ASN A 117 0.21 8.98 -8.72
C ASN A 117 -0.57 9.91 -9.65
N PHE A 118 0.10 10.85 -10.30
CA PHE A 118 -0.53 11.74 -11.28
C PHE A 118 -1.10 10.96 -12.47
N LEU A 119 -0.32 10.03 -13.03
CA LEU A 119 -0.75 9.21 -14.16
C LEU A 119 -1.93 8.31 -13.80
N VAL A 120 -1.90 7.67 -12.63
CA VAL A 120 -3.02 6.88 -12.11
C VAL A 120 -4.25 7.77 -11.91
N GLY A 121 -4.10 8.94 -11.31
CA GLY A 121 -5.21 9.89 -11.09
C GLY A 121 -5.87 10.34 -12.40
N LEU A 122 -5.08 10.56 -13.46
CA LEU A 122 -5.57 10.96 -14.78
C LEU A 122 -6.22 9.80 -15.54
N THR A 123 -5.68 8.59 -15.43
CA THR A 123 -6.14 7.42 -16.19
C THR A 123 -7.30 6.66 -15.51
N PHE A 124 -7.43 6.75 -14.19
CA PHE A 124 -8.42 5.99 -13.42
C PHE A 124 -9.88 6.20 -13.90
N PRO A 125 -10.36 7.41 -14.24
CA PRO A 125 -11.70 7.58 -14.79
C PRO A 125 -11.92 6.81 -16.10
N PHE A 126 -10.91 6.75 -16.97
CA PHE A 126 -10.97 6.00 -18.23
C PHE A 126 -10.96 4.49 -17.98
N VAL A 127 -10.15 4.03 -17.03
CA VAL A 127 -10.15 2.63 -16.55
C VAL A 127 -11.54 2.25 -16.04
N CYS A 128 -12.18 3.11 -15.24
CA CYS A 128 -13.54 2.90 -14.75
C CYS A 128 -14.58 2.80 -15.87
N LEU A 129 -14.43 3.59 -16.94
CA LEU A 129 -15.33 3.55 -18.09
C LEU A 129 -15.22 2.22 -18.86
N ILE A 130 -13.99 1.76 -19.10
CA ILE A 130 -13.70 0.59 -19.95
C ILE A 130 -13.92 -0.71 -19.19
N LEU A 131 -13.35 -0.82 -17.99
CA LEU A 131 -13.30 -2.07 -17.21
C LEU A 131 -14.47 -2.21 -16.23
N LYS A 132 -15.20 -1.13 -15.92
CA LYS A 132 -16.38 -1.12 -15.03
C LYS A 132 -16.11 -1.83 -13.70
N GLN A 133 -16.61 -3.05 -13.54
CA GLN A 133 -16.48 -3.86 -12.32
C GLN A 133 -15.04 -4.36 -12.10
N TYR A 134 -14.25 -4.46 -13.18
CA TYR A 134 -12.87 -4.95 -13.19
C TYR A 134 -11.83 -3.82 -13.09
N SER A 135 -12.26 -2.60 -12.72
CA SER A 135 -11.37 -1.42 -12.68
C SER A 135 -10.17 -1.56 -11.74
N PHE A 136 -10.28 -2.44 -10.73
CA PHE A 136 -9.21 -2.72 -9.78
C PHE A 136 -8.22 -3.80 -10.26
N LEU A 137 -8.53 -4.52 -11.33
CA LEU A 137 -7.71 -5.61 -11.86
C LEU A 137 -6.28 -5.18 -12.23
N PRO A 138 -6.04 -4.04 -12.91
CA PRO A 138 -4.69 -3.58 -13.20
C PRO A 138 -3.85 -3.36 -11.93
N PHE A 139 -4.46 -2.81 -10.89
CA PHE A 139 -3.79 -2.57 -9.61
C PHE A 139 -3.41 -3.87 -8.91
N ILE A 140 -4.31 -4.86 -8.91
CA ILE A 140 -4.04 -6.20 -8.37
C ILE A 140 -2.83 -6.82 -9.07
N VAL A 141 -2.82 -6.79 -10.40
CA VAL A 141 -1.72 -7.34 -11.21
C VAL A 141 -0.40 -6.63 -10.89
N CYS A 142 -0.40 -5.29 -10.87
CA CYS A 142 0.80 -4.52 -10.51
C CYS A 142 1.30 -4.83 -9.08
N THR A 143 0.41 -4.95 -8.09
CA THR A 143 0.82 -5.29 -6.72
C THR A 143 1.37 -6.71 -6.62
N VAL A 144 0.81 -7.68 -7.36
CA VAL A 144 1.36 -9.05 -7.41
C VAL A 144 2.75 -9.06 -8.05
N PHE A 145 2.96 -8.32 -9.14
CA PHE A 145 4.29 -8.17 -9.74
C PHE A 145 5.28 -7.56 -8.74
N LEU A 146 4.85 -6.55 -7.98
CA LEU A 146 5.67 -5.95 -6.93
C LEU A 146 6.02 -6.95 -5.83
N ILE A 147 5.09 -7.81 -5.39
CA ILE A 147 5.38 -8.88 -4.43
C ILE A 147 6.47 -9.82 -4.96
N ILE A 148 6.34 -10.25 -6.22
CA ILE A 148 7.31 -11.15 -6.86
C ILE A 148 8.69 -10.46 -6.95
N PHE A 149 8.71 -9.20 -7.39
CA PHE A 149 9.93 -8.40 -7.48
C PHE A 149 10.59 -8.23 -6.11
N THR A 150 9.84 -7.83 -5.08
CA THR A 150 10.34 -7.68 -3.72
C THR A 150 10.88 -9.00 -3.18
N TRP A 151 10.19 -10.11 -3.42
CA TRP A 151 10.64 -11.42 -2.94
C TRP A 151 11.99 -11.83 -3.55
N LYS A 152 12.17 -11.58 -4.85
CA LYS A 152 13.38 -11.96 -5.62
C LYS A 152 14.55 -10.99 -5.46
N VAL A 153 14.29 -9.68 -5.43
CA VAL A 153 15.33 -8.65 -5.58
C VAL A 153 15.74 -8.05 -4.25
N VAL A 154 14.84 -7.94 -3.28
CA VAL A 154 15.14 -7.27 -2.00
C VAL A 154 15.75 -8.28 -1.02
N PRO A 155 17.01 -8.11 -0.59
CA PRO A 155 17.59 -8.93 0.48
C PRO A 155 16.95 -8.56 1.84
N GLU A 156 16.95 -9.48 2.81
CA GLU A 156 16.52 -9.13 4.17
C GLU A 156 17.56 -8.22 4.82
N THR A 157 17.13 -7.02 5.25
CA THR A 157 17.99 -6.05 5.93
C THR A 157 18.02 -6.22 7.46
N LYS A 158 17.47 -7.32 8.01
CA LYS A 158 17.60 -7.60 9.44
C LYS A 158 19.00 -8.21 9.68
N PRO A 159 19.78 -7.72 10.65
CA PRO A 159 20.93 -8.48 11.14
C PRO A 159 20.40 -9.80 11.72
N SER A 160 20.93 -10.93 11.27
CA SER A 160 20.73 -12.21 11.92
C SER A 160 21.27 -12.13 13.35
N ILE A 161 20.55 -12.73 14.31
CA ILE A 161 20.92 -12.80 15.74
C ILE A 161 22.34 -13.39 15.92
N ASP A 162 22.81 -14.18 14.95
CA ASP A 162 24.15 -14.76 14.91
C ASP A 162 25.30 -13.72 14.84
N GLN A 163 25.05 -12.47 14.44
CA GLN A 163 26.08 -11.42 14.42
C GLN A 163 26.33 -10.80 15.81
N GLN A 164 25.31 -10.78 16.68
CA GLN A 164 25.46 -10.18 18.03
C GLN A 164 26.33 -11.04 18.96
N SER A 165 26.39 -12.35 18.73
CA SER A 165 27.27 -13.25 19.50
C SER A 165 28.74 -13.19 19.08
N VAL A 166 29.07 -12.63 17.91
CA VAL A 166 30.47 -12.50 17.44
C VAL A 166 31.07 -11.16 17.86
N ASP A 167 30.27 -10.11 17.99
CA ASP A 167 30.74 -8.80 18.47
C ASP A 167 30.83 -8.70 20.01
N SER A 168 30.50 -9.78 20.73
CA SER A 168 30.55 -9.86 22.20
C SER A 168 31.57 -10.88 22.75
N GLU A 169 32.41 -11.46 21.89
CA GLU A 169 33.65 -12.20 22.23
C GLU A 169 34.90 -11.40 21.86
#